data_AF-A0A2D8L6H2-F1
#
_entry.id   AF-A0A2D8L6H2-F1
#
_cell.length_a   1.000
_cell.length_b   1.000
_cell.length_c   1.000
_cell.angle_alpha   90.00
_cell.angle_beta   90.00
_cell.angle_gamma   90.00
#
_symmetry.space_group_name_H-M   'P 1'
#
loop_
_entity.id
_entity.type
_entity.pdbx_description
1 polymer ?
#
loop_
_entity_poly.entity_id
_entity_poly.type
_entity_poly.pdbx_seq_one_letter_code
_entity_poly.pdbx_strand_id
1 'polypeptide(L)'
;MIGLDRDEGIWTVTIDRPEKANSLTHDMLSQLASIAEDAQQARAFILTGRGKVFSAGADLEEARAGLAVSDVWERLSSAIAA
;
A
#
# COMPACT_ATOMS: atom_id res chain seq x y z
N MET A 1 5.96 7.23 0.09
CA MET A 1 6.78 6.19 0.74
C MET A 1 5.88 5.25 1.53
N ILE A 2 6.30 4.01 1.79
CA ILE A 2 5.57 3.07 2.65
C ILE A 2 6.39 2.81 3.93
N GLY A 3 5.77 3.06 5.08
CA GLY A 3 6.31 2.69 6.39
C GLY A 3 5.75 1.34 6.86
N LEU A 4 6.56 0.58 7.59
CA LEU A 4 6.19 -0.70 8.19
C LEU A 4 6.67 -0.76 9.64
N ASP A 5 5.75 -0.97 10.56
CA ASP A 5 6.00 -1.25 11.97
C ASP A 5 5.49 -2.66 12.31
N ARG A 6 6.26 -3.41 13.12
CA ARG A 6 5.95 -4.79 13.48
C ARG A 6 6.01 -4.94 15.00
N ASP A 7 4.85 -5.10 15.63
CA ASP A 7 4.73 -5.18 17.09
C ASP A 7 3.83 -6.35 17.50
N GLU A 8 4.35 -7.28 18.29
CA GLU A 8 3.63 -8.47 18.81
C GLU A 8 2.77 -9.25 17.79
N GLY A 9 3.18 -9.28 16.52
CA GLY A 9 2.45 -9.94 15.43
C GLY A 9 1.37 -9.08 14.78
N ILE A 10 1.20 -7.82 15.19
CA ILE A 10 0.44 -6.79 14.50
C ILE A 10 1.39 -6.04 13.57
N TRP A 11 1.07 -5.99 12.28
CA TRP A 11 1.86 -5.26 11.30
C TRP A 11 1.09 -4.01 10.89
N THR A 12 1.67 -2.85 11.15
CA THR A 12 1.08 -1.56 10.77
C THR A 12 1.83 -0.98 9.58
N VAL A 13 1.13 -0.89 8.46
CA VAL A 13 1.62 -0.36 7.20
C VAL A 13 1.02 1.02 6.97
N THR A 14 1.89 2.01 6.77
CA THR A 14 1.49 3.40 6.61
C THR A 14 1.86 3.93 5.23
N ILE A 15 0.87 4.38 4.47
CA ILE A 15 1.08 5.19 3.27
C ILE A 15 1.51 6.58 3.72
N ASP A 16 2.75 6.94 3.43
CA ASP A 16 3.38 8.17 3.85
C ASP A 16 3.72 9.06 2.65
N ARG A 17 2.71 9.78 2.18
CA ARG A 17 2.83 10.80 1.15
C ARG A 17 1.74 11.88 1.32
N PRO A 18 1.58 12.47 2.51
CA PRO A 18 0.43 13.33 2.84
C PRO A 18 0.33 14.56 1.93
N GLU A 19 1.45 15.06 1.43
CA GLU A 19 1.53 16.19 0.49
C GLU A 19 0.91 15.92 -0.88
N LYS A 20 0.76 14.64 -1.25
CA LYS A 20 0.01 14.20 -2.45
C LYS A 20 -1.25 13.42 -2.08
N ALA A 21 -1.86 13.71 -0.93
CA ALA A 21 -3.05 13.03 -0.42
C ALA A 21 -2.90 11.48 -0.42
N ASN A 22 -1.69 10.99 -0.15
CA ASN A 22 -1.37 9.57 -0.15
C ASN A 22 -1.67 8.86 -1.49
N SER A 23 -1.49 9.54 -2.63
CA SER A 23 -1.56 8.92 -3.95
C SER A 23 -0.42 7.90 -4.16
N LEU A 24 -0.77 6.79 -4.81
CA LEU A 24 0.03 5.57 -4.92
C LEU A 24 0.79 5.53 -6.25
N THR A 25 2.10 5.34 -6.16
CA THR A 25 2.97 5.00 -7.31
C THR A 25 3.05 3.48 -7.49
N HIS A 26 3.53 3.03 -8.64
CA HIS A 26 3.80 1.63 -8.95
C HIS A 26 4.77 1.03 -7.93
N ASP A 27 5.85 1.74 -7.59
CA ASP A 27 6.83 1.28 -6.60
C ASP A 27 6.21 1.12 -5.21
N MET A 28 5.35 2.05 -4.81
CA MET A 28 4.62 1.97 -3.55
C MET A 28 3.67 0.77 -3.53
N LEU A 29 2.93 0.51 -4.61
CA LEU A 29 2.06 -0.66 -4.73
C LEU A 29 2.83 -1.97 -4.72
N SER A 30 3.98 -2.00 -5.40
CA SER A 30 4.88 -3.16 -5.41
C SER A 30 5.42 -3.46 -4.02
N GLN A 31 5.81 -2.43 -3.28
CA GLN A 31 6.26 -2.54 -1.90
C GLN A 31 5.13 -3.01 -0.98
N LEU A 32 3.92 -2.44 -1.11
CA LEU A 32 2.74 -2.88 -0.36
C LEU A 32 2.42 -4.36 -0.64
N ALA A 33 2.51 -4.79 -1.90
CA ALA A 33 2.22 -6.17 -2.28
C ALA A 33 3.20 -7.14 -1.60
N SER A 34 4.49 -6.87 -1.66
CA SER A 34 5.50 -7.68 -0.97
C SER A 34 5.31 -7.70 0.55
N ILE A 35 4.93 -6.56 1.16
CA ILE A 35 4.65 -6.52 2.60
C ILE A 35 3.41 -7.35 2.95
N ALA A 36 2.35 -7.30 2.13
CA ALA A 36 1.13 -8.08 2.35
C ALA A 36 1.35 -9.59 2.16
N GLU A 37 2.17 -9.98 1.17
CA GLU A 37 2.62 -11.36 0.96
C GLU A 37 3.40 -11.90 2.18
N ASP A 38 4.28 -11.09 2.76
CA ASP A 38 5.00 -11.46 3.97
C ASP A 38 4.11 -11.44 5.23
N ALA A 39 3.04 -10.62 5.24
CA ALA A 39 2.17 -10.45 6.39
C ALA A 39 1.24 -11.64 6.65
N GLN A 40 1.29 -12.70 5.84
CA GLN A 40 0.57 -13.96 6.06
C GLN A 40 0.91 -14.63 7.40
N GLN A 41 2.05 -14.27 7.99
CA GLN A 41 2.48 -14.69 9.33
C GLN A 41 2.02 -13.76 10.47
N ALA A 42 1.43 -12.62 10.15
CA ALA A 42 0.94 -11.65 11.12
C ALA A 42 -0.43 -12.07 11.67
N ARG A 43 -0.71 -11.72 12.93
CA ARG A 43 -2.02 -11.88 13.56
C ARG A 43 -3.02 -10.84 13.07
N ALA A 44 -2.54 -9.65 12.72
CA ALA A 44 -3.34 -8.56 12.20
C ALA A 44 -2.51 -7.69 11.24
N PHE A 45 -3.15 -7.25 10.16
CA PHE A 45 -2.57 -6.34 9.18
C PHE A 45 -3.37 -5.05 9.16
N ILE A 46 -2.73 -3.94 9.52
CA ILE A 46 -3.35 -2.62 9.53
C ILE A 46 -2.74 -1.82 8.38
N LEU A 47 -3.54 -1.48 7.38
CA LEU A 47 -3.16 -0.53 6.35
C LEU A 47 -3.80 0.82 6.66
N THR A 48 -3.00 1.87 6.75
CA THR A 48 -3.47 3.23 7.04
C THR A 48 -2.69 4.29 6.26
N GLY A 49 -3.18 5.53 6.25
CA GLY A 49 -2.51 6.67 5.64
C GLY A 49 -2.04 7.67 6.70
N ARG A 50 -0.87 8.28 6.49
CA ARG A 50 -0.42 9.39 7.34
C ARG A 50 -1.26 10.63 7.08
N GLY A 51 -1.68 11.30 8.14
CA GLY A 51 -2.44 12.55 8.04
C GLY A 51 -3.95 12.31 7.93
N LYS A 52 -4.64 13.16 7.16
CA LYS A 52 -6.12 13.20 7.13
C LYS A 52 -6.77 12.29 6.09
N VAL A 53 -5.99 11.79 5.12
CA VAL A 53 -6.49 11.02 3.97
C VAL A 53 -5.87 9.64 4.04
N PHE A 54 -6.66 8.58 3.82
CA PHE A 54 -6.13 7.23 3.67
C PHE A 54 -5.27 7.14 2.40
N SER A 55 -5.90 7.24 1.23
CA SER A 55 -5.26 7.35 -0.08
C SER A 55 -6.20 8.00 -1.08
N ALA A 56 -5.64 8.79 -2.01
CA ALA A 56 -6.35 9.33 -3.16
C ALA A 56 -6.40 8.36 -4.37
N GLY A 57 -5.88 7.13 -4.23
CA GLY A 57 -5.77 6.16 -5.33
C GLY A 57 -4.48 6.33 -6.12
N ALA A 58 -4.49 5.98 -7.42
CA ALA A 58 -3.32 6.07 -8.29
C ALA A 58 -2.79 7.52 -8.39
N ASP A 59 -1.47 7.69 -8.35
CA ASP A 59 -0.84 8.96 -8.74
C ASP A 59 -1.21 9.29 -10.19
N LEU A 60 -1.56 10.55 -10.46
CA LEU A 60 -2.08 10.96 -11.77
C LEU A 60 -1.04 10.83 -12.90
N GLU A 61 0.24 11.04 -12.61
CA GLU A 61 1.30 10.90 -13.62
C GLU A 61 1.51 9.42 -13.95
N GLU A 62 1.52 8.57 -12.93
CA GLU A 62 1.67 7.12 -13.13
C GLU A 62 0.44 6.46 -13.72
N ALA A 63 -0.76 6.93 -13.37
CA ALA A 63 -2.00 6.48 -13.98
C ALA A 63 -1.98 6.73 -15.50
N ARG A 64 -1.49 7.89 -15.93
CA ARG A 64 -1.28 8.21 -17.36
C ARG A 64 -0.20 7.34 -18.01
N ALA A 65 0.78 6.89 -17.22
CA ALA A 65 1.83 5.97 -17.65
C ALA A 65 1.42 4.48 -17.62
N GLY A 66 0.15 4.17 -17.30
CA GLY A 66 -0.40 2.81 -17.35
C GLY A 66 -0.71 2.18 -16.00
N LEU A 67 -0.41 2.85 -14.87
CA LEU A 67 -0.67 2.30 -13.54
C LEU A 67 -2.16 1.99 -13.30
N ALA A 68 -3.07 2.70 -13.96
CA ALA A 68 -4.51 2.53 -13.79
C ALA A 68 -5.02 1.12 -14.17
N VAL A 69 -4.26 0.38 -14.99
CA VAL A 69 -4.62 -0.97 -15.47
C VAL A 69 -3.53 -2.00 -15.18
N SER A 70 -2.55 -1.66 -14.35
CA SER A 70 -1.48 -2.58 -13.96
C SER A 70 -2.01 -3.70 -13.07
N ASP A 71 -1.47 -4.90 -13.29
CA ASP A 71 -1.67 -6.11 -12.49
C ASP A 71 -1.22 -5.98 -11.02
N VAL A 72 -0.38 -5.00 -10.69
CA VAL A 72 0.09 -4.75 -9.31
C VAL A 72 -1.06 -4.51 -8.33
N TRP A 73 -2.17 -3.94 -8.80
CA TRP A 73 -3.38 -3.76 -7.99
C TRP A 73 -3.99 -5.09 -7.56
N GLU A 74 -4.15 -6.01 -8.51
CA GLU A 74 -4.71 -7.33 -8.26
C GLU A 74 -3.78 -8.17 -7.38
N ARG A 75 -2.46 -8.07 -7.61
CA ARG A 75 -1.46 -8.70 -6.75
C ARG A 75 -1.59 -8.24 -5.30
N LEU A 76 -1.63 -6.93 -5.06
CA LEU A 76 -1.78 -6.37 -3.71
C LEU A 76 -3.12 -6.78 -3.08
N SER A 77 -4.24 -6.63 -3.78
CA SER A 77 -5.55 -6.97 -3.21
C SER A 77 -5.67 -8.46 -2.88
N SER A 78 -5.10 -9.33 -3.72
CA SER A 78 -5.10 -10.78 -3.48
C SER A 78 -4.25 -11.13 -2.25
N ALA A 79 -3.08 -10.51 -2.08
CA ALA A 79 -2.23 -10.71 -0.92
C ALA A 79 -2.87 -10.23 0.40
N ILE A 80 -3.69 -9.17 0.35
CA ILE A 80 -4.45 -8.69 1.54
C ILE A 80 -5.62 -9.62 1.88
N ALA A 81 -6.23 -10.26 0.87
CA ALA A 81 -7.41 -11.08 1.04
C ALA A 81 -7.12 -12.56 1.37
N ALA A 82 -5.86 -13.00 1.24
CA ALA A 82 -5.39 -14.35 1.56
C ALA A 82 -5.34 -14.57 3.08
#